data_AF-A0A286TVR3-F1
#
_entry.id   AF-A0A286TVR3-F1
#
_cell.length_a   1.000
_cell.length_b   1.000
_cell.length_c   1.000
_cell.angle_alpha   90.00
_cell.angle_beta   90.00
_cell.angle_gamma   90.00
#
_symmetry.space_group_name_H-M   'P 1'
#
loop_
_entity.id
_entity.type
_entity.pdbx_description
1 polymer ?
#
loop_
_entity_poly.entity_id
_entity_poly.type
_entity_poly.pdbx_seq_one_letter_code
_entity_poly.pdbx_strand_id
1 'polypeptide(L)' 'MSKIKCRSCGKELLYNSISDIPTFPFCSDRCKLMDLGSWFNEDRCIEEPVTNETLEDHNE' A
#
# COMPACT_ATOMS: atom_id res chain seq x y z
N MET A 1 -17.41 11.18 -14.57
CA MET A 1 -16.71 11.45 -13.29
C MET A 1 -16.77 10.22 -12.42
N SER A 2 -15.60 9.68 -12.10
CA SER A 2 -15.43 8.51 -11.23
C SER A 2 -14.90 8.95 -9.86
N LYS A 3 -15.03 8.06 -8.87
CA LYS A 3 -14.61 8.28 -7.49
C LYS A 3 -13.60 7.23 -7.06
N ILE A 4 -12.58 7.63 -6.33
CA ILE A 4 -11.65 6.72 -5.65
C ILE A 4 -11.24 7.26 -4.28
N LYS A 5 -11.00 6.38 -3.32
CA LYS A 5 -10.39 6.75 -2.03
C LYS A 5 -8.87 6.64 -2.13
N CYS A 6 -8.16 7.66 -1.66
CA CYS A 6 -6.71 7.60 -1.51
C CYS A 6 -6.32 6.43 -0.60
N ARG A 7 -5.41 5.56 -1.06
CA ARG A 7 -5.03 4.35 -0.32
C ARG A 7 -4.25 4.61 0.98
N SER A 8 -3.68 5.80 1.15
CA SER A 8 -2.90 6.14 2.36
C SER A 8 -3.71 6.91 3.41
N CYS A 9 -4.62 7.81 3.00
CA CYS A 9 -5.35 8.68 3.94
C CYS A 9 -6.87 8.59 3.84
N GLY A 10 -7.41 7.80 2.91
CA GLY A 10 -8.86 7.59 2.73
C GLY A 10 -9.61 8.74 2.07
N LYS A 11 -8.96 9.87 1.75
CA LYS A 11 -9.58 11.04 1.09
C LYS A 11 -10.26 10.64 -0.23
N GLU A 12 -11.50 11.06 -0.44
CA GLU A 12 -12.23 10.85 -1.71
C GLU A 12 -11.72 11.81 -2.79
N LEU A 13 -11.44 11.26 -3.98
CA LEU A 13 -10.97 11.96 -5.16
C LEU A 13 -11.97 11.77 -6.30
N LEU A 14 -12.35 12.88 -6.93
CA LEU A 14 -13.15 12.91 -8.15
C LEU A 14 -12.23 13.09 -9.34
N TYR A 15 -12.40 12.28 -10.38
CA TYR A 15 -11.61 12.39 -11.62
C TYR A 15 -12.44 12.05 -12.85
N ASN A 16 -12.04 12.56 -14.02
CA ASN A 16 -12.65 12.21 -15.30
C ASN A 16 -11.84 11.11 -16.00
N SER A 17 -10.52 11.20 -15.92
CA SER A 17 -9.54 10.23 -16.39
C SER A 17 -8.46 10.02 -15.33
N ILE A 18 -7.84 8.83 -15.31
CA ILE A 18 -6.73 8.54 -14.39
C ILE A 18 -5.57 9.54 -14.57
N SER A 19 -5.37 10.01 -15.81
CA SER A 19 -4.37 11.03 -16.15
C SER A 19 -4.54 12.36 -15.40
N ASP A 20 -5.74 12.65 -14.88
CA ASP A 20 -6.02 13.88 -14.12
C ASP A 20 -5.33 13.87 -12.74
N ILE A 21 -4.91 12.69 -12.27
CA ILE A 21 -4.26 12.49 -10.99
C ILE A 21 -2.87 11.86 -11.23
N PRO A 22 -1.80 12.66 -11.36
CA PRO A 22 -0.44 12.15 -11.60
C PRO A 22 0.06 11.17 -10.52
N THR A 23 -0.52 11.28 -9.33
CA THR A 23 -0.18 10.44 -8.17
C THR A 23 -1.18 9.31 -7.95
N PHE A 24 -2.07 9.03 -8.89
CA PHE A 24 -3.08 7.98 -8.76
C PHE A 24 -2.43 6.66 -8.31
N PRO A 25 -3.00 5.94 -7.30
CA PRO A 25 -4.29 6.14 -6.65
C PRO A 25 -4.25 7.04 -5.39
N PHE A 26 -3.23 7.88 -5.24
CA PHE A 26 -3.02 8.75 -4.08
C PHE A 26 -3.52 10.19 -4.34
N CYS A 27 -3.80 10.93 -3.27
CA CYS A 27 -4.25 12.32 -3.38
C CYS A 27 -3.12 13.34 -3.51
N SER A 28 -1.87 12.92 -3.31
CA SER A 28 -0.68 13.79 -3.27
C SER A 28 0.60 12.96 -3.23
N ASP A 29 1.74 13.58 -3.56
CA ASP A 29 3.06 12.95 -3.42
C ASP A 29 3.35 12.52 -1.99
N ARG A 30 2.90 13.30 -0.99
CA ARG A 30 3.01 12.92 0.42
C ARG A 30 2.39 11.56 0.70
N CYS A 31 1.17 11.31 0.21
CA CYS A 31 0.48 10.05 0.44
C CYS A 31 1.15 8.88 -0.30
N LYS A 32 1.68 9.12 -1.50
CA LYS A 32 2.47 8.14 -2.26
C LYS A 32 3.74 7.74 -1.50
N LEU A 33 4.48 8.72 -0.98
CA LEU A 33 5.72 8.48 -0.22
C LEU A 33 5.46 7.80 1.13
N MET A 34 4.38 8.16 1.82
CA MET A 34 3.97 7.48 3.06
C MET A 34 3.66 6.00 2.82
N ASP A 35 2.94 5.67 1.74
CA ASP A 35 2.65 4.27 1.41
C ASP A 35 3.95 3.50 1.13
N LEU A 36 4.87 4.09 0.35
CA LEU A 36 6.20 3.51 0.11
C LEU A 36 6.99 3.30 1.42
N GLY A 37 6.94 4.26 2.34
CA GLY A 37 7.57 4.12 3.65
C GLY A 37 7.02 2.95 4.46
N SER A 38 5.71 2.74 4.45
CA SER A 38 5.08 1.61 5.13
C SER A 38 5.49 0.24 4.56
N TRP A 39 5.83 0.16 3.27
CA TRP A 39 6.41 -1.07 2.70
C TRP A 39 7.84 -1.30 3.19
N PHE A 40 8.67 -0.26 3.23
CA PHE A 40 10.05 -0.38 3.71
C PHE A 40 10.16 -0.66 5.21
N ASN A 41 9.19 -0.19 6.00
CA ASN A 41 9.12 -0.46 7.42
C ASN A 41 8.40 -1.78 7.75
N GLU A 42 8.03 -2.57 6.74
CA GLU A 42 7.27 -3.82 6.89
C GLU A 42 5.87 -3.67 7.53
N ASP A 43 5.38 -2.44 7.75
CA ASP A 43 3.98 -2.16 8.17
C ASP A 43 2.96 -2.69 7.14
N ARG A 44 3.39 -2.80 5.87
CA ARG A 44 2.68 -3.52 4.81
C ARG A 44 3.55 -4.69 4.34
N CYS A 45 3.29 -5.87 4.88
CA CYS A 45 3.92 -7.12 4.47
C CYS A 45 2.86 -8.11 3.95
N ILE A 46 3.26 -9.02 3.08
CA ILE A 46 2.48 -10.22 2.75
C ILE A 46 3.13 -11.36 3.51
N GLU A 47 2.46 -11.80 4.57
CA GLU A 47 2.96 -12.86 5.45
C GLU A 47 2.52 -14.23 4.96
N GLU A 48 3.38 -15.23 5.14
CA GLU A 48 3.01 -16.64 5.00
C GLU A 48 2.68 -17.21 6.39
N PRO A 49 1.67 -18.11 6.47
CA PRO A 49 1.35 -18.75 7.74
C PRO A 49 2.52 -19.62 8.20
N VAL A 50 2.88 -19.48 9.47
CA VAL A 50 3.89 -20.34 10.08
C VAL A 50 3.39 -21.79 10.11
N THR A 51 4.16 -22.70 9.53
CA THR A 51 3.89 -24.14 9.52
C THR A 51 4.89 -24.87 10.41
N ASN A 52 4.57 -26.10 10.83
CA ASN A 52 5.52 -26.91 11.61
C ASN A 52 6.84 -27.15 10.86
N GLU A 53 6.75 -27.29 9.52
CA GLU A 53 7.91 -27.48 8.66
C GLU A 53 8.85 -26.26 8.66
N THR A 54 8.30 -25.03 8.67
CA THR A 54 9.11 -23.80 8.72
C THR A 54 9.71 -23.52 10.11
N LEU A 55 9.21 -24.17 11.17
CA LEU A 55 9.77 -24.05 12.53
C LEU A 55 10.98 -24.97 12.76
N GLU A 56 11.10 -26.06 12.01
CA GLU A 56 12.16 -27.05 12.16
C GLU A 56 13.50 -26.59 11.52
N ASP A 57 13.45 -25.69 10.53
CA ASP A 57 14.62 -25.17 9.80
C ASP A 57 15.48 -24.14 10.57
N HIS A 58 15.03 -23.67 11.75
CA HIS A 58 15.71 -22.62 12.53
C HIS A 58 16.54 -23.13 13.73
N ASN A 59 16.78 -24.44 13.82
CA ASN A 59 17.57 -25.07 14.90
C ASN A 59 18.95 -25.60 14.45
N GLU A 60 19.66 -24.86 13.59
CA GLU A 60 21.09 -25.07 13.31
C GLU A 60 21.94 -23.87 13.76
#